data_AF-A0A855YE02-F1
#
_entry.id   AF-A0A855YE02-F1
#
_cell.length_a   1.000
_cell.length_b   1.000
_cell.length_c   1.000
_cell.angle_alpha   90.00
_cell.angle_beta   90.00
_cell.angle_gamma   90.00
#
_symmetry.space_group_name_H-M   'P 1'
#
loop_
_entity.id
_entity.type
_entity.pdbx_description
1 polymer ?
#
loop_
_entity_poly.entity_id
_entity_poly.type
_entity_poly.pdbx_seq_one_letter_code
_entity_poly.pdbx_strand_id
1 'polypeptide(L)'
;MTFNKRIFNLSAWIAVLAVIFIPGTAYTEGTLRTEYGFPLRFFTDYHYKKPDDTIWFLSNVYVNALLYLFNVLFIYAGIHILLYVKKRITMPKE
;
A
#
# COMPACT_ATOMS: atom_id res chain seq x y z
N MET A 1 -21.10 -4.03 -13.30
CA MET A 1 -19.72 -3.49 -13.40
C MET A 1 -18.80 -4.68 -13.62
N THR A 2 -18.19 -4.83 -14.80
CA THR A 2 -17.29 -5.97 -15.06
C THR A 2 -15.98 -5.76 -14.31
N PHE A 3 -15.54 -6.76 -13.54
CA PHE A 3 -14.29 -6.68 -12.79
C PHE A 3 -13.09 -6.58 -13.74
N ASN A 4 -12.33 -5.48 -13.67
CA ASN A 4 -11.17 -5.27 -14.53
C ASN A 4 -9.90 -5.79 -13.86
N LYS A 5 -9.53 -7.04 -14.19
CA LYS A 5 -8.34 -7.72 -13.64
C LYS A 5 -7.04 -6.94 -13.87
N ARG A 6 -6.92 -6.24 -15.00
CA ARG A 6 -5.71 -5.46 -15.33
C ARG A 6 -5.53 -4.26 -14.40
N ILE A 7 -6.62 -3.52 -14.16
CA ILE A 7 -6.60 -2.38 -13.21
C ILE A 7 -6.36 -2.90 -11.79
N PHE A 8 -6.97 -4.02 -11.40
CA PHE A 8 -6.73 -4.62 -10.09
C PHE A 8 -5.26 -5.03 -9.88
N ASN A 9 -4.65 -5.69 -10.87
CA ASN A 9 -3.22 -6.04 -10.82
C ASN A 9 -2.33 -4.79 -10.75
N LEU A 10 -2.67 -3.74 -11.51
CA LEU A 10 -1.96 -2.46 -11.43
C LEU A 10 -2.07 -1.85 -10.02
N SER A 11 -3.25 -1.83 -9.42
CA SER A 11 -3.45 -1.34 -8.06
C SER A 11 -2.63 -2.12 -7.03
N ALA A 12 -2.50 -3.44 -7.19
CA ALA A 12 -1.65 -4.27 -6.33
C ALA A 12 -0.18 -3.86 -6.44
N TRP A 13 0.34 -3.68 -7.65
CA TRP A 13 1.71 -3.20 -7.86
C TRP A 13 1.93 -1.80 -7.31
N ILE A 14 0.98 -0.88 -7.50
CA ILE A 14 1.07 0.48 -6.95
C ILE A 14 1.12 0.44 -5.42
N ALA A 15 0.31 -0.39 -4.77
CA ALA A 15 0.32 -0.53 -3.31
C ALA A 15 1.66 -1.04 -2.78
N VAL A 16 2.32 -1.96 -3.50
CA VAL A 16 3.67 -2.44 -3.14
C VAL A 16 4.72 -1.36 -3.38
N LEU A 17 4.69 -0.69 -4.53
CA LEU A 17 5.64 0.38 -4.86
C LEU A 17 5.52 1.56 -3.89
N ALA A 18 4.33 1.82 -3.36
CA ALA A 18 4.09 2.84 -2.35
C ALA A 18 4.94 2.63 -1.08
N VAL A 19 5.27 1.40 -0.71
CA VAL A 19 6.17 1.10 0.42
C VAL A 19 7.57 1.67 0.18
N ILE A 20 8.04 1.67 -1.07
CA ILE A 20 9.38 2.11 -1.47
C ILE A 20 9.44 3.63 -1.62
N PHE A 21 8.41 4.22 -2.27
CA PHE A 21 8.44 5.63 -2.65
C PHE A 21 7.86 6.58 -1.60
N ILE A 22 7.05 6.09 -0.66
CA ILE A 22 6.40 6.93 0.35
C ILE A 22 7.14 6.78 1.68
N PRO A 23 7.59 7.88 2.30
CA PRO A 23 8.27 7.82 3.58
C PRO A 23 7.38 7.16 4.63
N GLY A 24 7.99 6.24 5.37
CA GLY A 24 7.36 5.57 6.50
C GLY A 24 7.23 6.49 7.71
N THR A 25 6.39 6.09 8.65
CA THR A 25 6.27 6.75 9.96
C THR A 25 7.13 5.99 10.95
N ALA A 26 8.17 6.64 11.49
CA ALA A 26 9.02 6.07 12.53
C ALA A 26 8.36 6.24 13.90
N TYR A 27 8.30 5.13 14.66
CA TYR A 27 7.83 5.10 16.04
C TYR A 27 9.01 4.82 16.95
N THR A 28 9.30 5.79 17.82
CA THR A 28 10.44 5.73 18.77
C THR A 28 10.01 5.42 20.20
N GLU A 29 8.71 5.40 20.48
CA GLU A 29 8.15 5.04 21.78
C GLU A 29 7.84 3.53 21.81
N GLY A 30 8.47 2.80 22.75
CA GLY A 30 8.33 1.35 22.88
C GLY A 30 9.23 0.57 21.92
N THR A 31 8.67 -0.43 21.22
CA THR A 31 9.40 -1.21 20.22
C THR A 31 9.70 -0.33 19.01
N LEU A 32 10.98 -0.06 18.76
CA LEU A 32 11.42 0.73 17.61
C LEU A 32 10.91 0.08 16.32
N ARG A 33 10.14 0.84 15.54
CA ARG A 33 9.58 0.36 14.28
C ARG A 33 9.32 1.48 13.30
N THR A 34 9.31 1.16 12.01
CA THR A 34 8.90 2.06 10.94
C THR A 34 7.74 1.44 10.17
N GLU A 35 6.65 2.18 10.03
CA GLU A 35 5.45 1.72 9.33
C GLU A 35 5.33 2.39 7.96
N TYR A 36 5.12 1.58 6.92
CA TYR A 36 5.07 1.97 5.52
C TYR A 36 3.77 1.51 4.86
N GLY A 37 3.54 2.01 3.64
CA GLY A 37 2.36 1.74 2.84
C GLY A 37 1.45 2.96 2.72
N PHE A 38 0.52 2.89 1.77
CA PHE A 38 -0.43 3.95 1.44
C PHE A 38 -1.65 3.38 0.70
N PRO A 39 -2.85 3.95 0.89
CA PRO A 39 -3.23 4.99 1.87
C PRO A 39 -3.17 4.59 3.36
N LEU A 40 -3.29 3.31 3.69
CA LEU A 40 -3.18 2.76 5.03
C LEU A 40 -1.81 2.09 5.20
N ARG A 41 -1.16 2.30 6.36
CA ARG A 41 0.08 1.60 6.70
C ARG A 41 -0.21 0.11 6.86
N PHE A 42 0.54 -0.74 6.16
CA PHE A 42 0.33 -2.20 6.18
C PHE A 42 1.63 -2.99 6.27
N PHE A 43 2.78 -2.32 6.10
CA PHE A 43 4.10 -2.92 6.18
C PHE A 43 4.83 -2.31 7.38
N THR A 44 5.27 -3.12 8.32
CA THR A 44 5.98 -2.67 9.51
C THR A 44 7.36 -3.30 9.51
N ASP A 45 8.38 -2.46 9.64
CA ASP A 45 9.76 -2.86 9.84
C ASP A 45 10.14 -2.62 11.31
N TYR A 46 10.47 -3.69 12.04
CA TYR A 46 10.85 -3.66 13.45
C TYR A 46 12.37 -3.56 13.58
N HIS A 47 12.84 -2.52 14.26
CA HIS A 47 14.26 -2.33 14.51
C HIS A 47 14.66 -3.01 15.83
N TYR A 48 15.12 -4.25 15.77
CA TYR A 48 15.65 -4.94 16.95
C TYR A 48 17.06 -4.43 17.30
N LYS A 49 17.35 -4.32 18.61
CA LYS A 49 18.66 -3.85 19.11
C LYS A 49 19.79 -4.88 18.99
N LYS A 50 19.47 -6.17 18.76
CA LYS A 50 20.45 -7.26 18.64
C LYS A 50 20.12 -8.14 17.42
N PRO A 51 21.09 -8.42 16.54
CA PRO A 51 20.88 -9.20 15.33
C PRO A 51 20.73 -10.72 15.56
N ASP A 52 21.06 -11.24 16.76
CA ASP A 52 21.17 -12.68 17.03
C ASP A 52 19.84 -13.39 17.37
N ASP A 53 18.72 -12.67 17.48
CA ASP A 53 17.44 -13.26 17.95
C ASP A 53 16.60 -13.90 16.83
N THR A 54 17.05 -13.89 15.56
CA THR A 54 16.20 -14.34 14.46
C THR A 54 16.94 -15.10 13.35
N ILE A 55 16.45 -16.30 13.03
CA ILE A 55 17.00 -17.21 12.01
C ILE A 55 16.43 -16.89 10.60
N TRP A 56 15.37 -16.08 10.53
CA TRP A 56 14.63 -15.80 9.30
C TRP A 56 15.00 -14.43 8.73
N PHE A 57 15.25 -14.37 7.41
CA PHE A 57 15.63 -13.14 6.69
C PHE A 57 14.58 -12.01 6.79
N LEU A 58 13.30 -12.36 6.95
CA LEU A 58 12.17 -11.42 7.08
C LEU A 58 11.60 -11.35 8.50
N SER A 59 12.34 -11.81 9.51
CA SER A 59 11.89 -11.85 10.91
C SER A 59 11.45 -10.49 11.47
N ASN A 60 12.06 -9.42 10.95
CA ASN A 60 11.85 -8.06 11.43
C ASN A 60 10.69 -7.37 10.71
N VAL A 61 10.07 -8.02 9.74
CA VAL A 61 9.04 -7.41 8.92
C VAL A 61 7.69 -8.06 9.19
N TYR A 62 6.69 -7.23 9.43
CA TYR A 62 5.30 -7.65 9.53
C TYR A 62 4.48 -7.03 8.41
N VAL A 63 3.67 -7.86 7.76
CA VAL A 63 2.76 -7.42 6.69
C VAL A 63 1.33 -7.74 7.10
N ASN A 64 0.51 -6.69 7.25
CA ASN A 64 -0.91 -6.86 7.45
C ASN A 64 -1.60 -7.05 6.09
N ALA A 65 -1.83 -8.32 5.72
CA ALA A 65 -2.43 -8.69 4.44
C ALA A 65 -3.85 -8.12 4.24
N LEU A 66 -4.62 -7.94 5.32
CA LEU A 66 -5.97 -7.37 5.22
C LEU A 66 -5.92 -5.87 4.90
N LEU A 67 -5.05 -5.12 5.60
CA LEU A 67 -4.83 -3.71 5.28
C LEU A 67 -4.23 -3.54 3.89
N TYR A 68 -3.32 -4.42 3.47
CA TYR A 68 -2.84 -4.44 2.09
C TYR A 68 -3.99 -4.60 1.09
N LEU A 69 -4.91 -5.55 1.30
CA LEU A 69 -6.06 -5.72 0.43
C LEU A 69 -6.93 -4.46 0.36
N PHE A 70 -7.18 -3.80 1.50
CA PHE A 70 -7.91 -2.52 1.50
C PHE A 70 -7.18 -1.43 0.72
N ASN A 71 -5.85 -1.33 0.82
CA ASN A 71 -5.07 -0.41 0.01
C ASN A 71 -5.27 -0.65 -1.49
N VAL A 72 -5.19 -1.91 -1.92
CA VAL A 72 -5.43 -2.29 -3.32
C VAL A 72 -6.83 -1.87 -3.77
N LEU A 73 -7.85 -2.07 -2.93
CA LEU A 73 -9.22 -1.67 -3.21
C LEU A 73 -9.40 -0.15 -3.28
N PHE A 74 -8.78 0.62 -2.39
CA PHE A 74 -8.81 2.08 -2.42
C PHE A 74 -8.17 2.62 -3.71
N ILE A 75 -7.00 2.11 -4.08
CA ILE A 75 -6.32 2.52 -5.32
C ILE A 75 -7.15 2.12 -6.54
N TYR A 76 -7.71 0.91 -6.55
CA TYR A 76 -8.61 0.45 -7.61
C TYR A 76 -9.84 1.36 -7.78
N ALA A 77 -10.51 1.71 -6.68
CA ALA A 77 -11.63 2.63 -6.69
C ALA A 77 -11.22 4.03 -7.17
N GLY A 78 -10.08 4.54 -6.70
CA GLY A 78 -9.52 5.83 -7.12
C GLY A 78 -9.25 5.91 -8.62
N ILE A 79 -8.70 4.85 -9.22
CA ILE A 79 -8.49 4.77 -10.68
C ILE A 79 -9.82 4.81 -11.43
N HIS A 80 -10.84 4.07 -10.97
CA HIS A 80 -12.17 4.09 -11.60
C HIS A 80 -12.84 5.46 -11.52
N ILE A 81 -12.74 6.14 -10.37
CA ILE A 81 -13.24 7.50 -10.20
C ILE A 81 -12.52 8.45 -11.16
N LEU A 82 -11.18 8.37 -11.24
CA LEU A 82 -10.40 9.21 -12.13
C LEU A 82 -10.78 9.00 -13.61
N LEU A 83 -10.96 7.74 -14.04
CA LEU A 83 -11.41 7.42 -15.40
C LEU A 83 -12.83 7.94 -15.67
N TYR A 84 -13.73 7.82 -14.69
CA TYR A 84 -15.09 8.35 -14.79
C TYR A 84 -15.10 9.87 -14.94
N VAL A 85 -14.36 10.58 -14.08
CA VAL A 85 -14.24 12.04 -14.12
C VAL A 85 -13.59 12.49 -15.43
N LYS A 86 -12.49 11.85 -15.84
CA LYS A 86 -11.83 12.12 -17.12
C LYS A 86 -12.83 12.02 -18.27
N LYS A 87 -13.58 10.93 -18.34
CA LYS A 87 -14.60 10.72 -19.39
C LYS A 87 -15.65 11.83 -19.41
N ARG A 88 -16.10 12.29 -18.23
CA ARG A 88 -17.08 13.37 -18.09
C ARG A 88 -16.54 14.73 -18.53
N ILE A 89 -15.26 15.00 -18.32
CA ILE A 89 -14.61 16.26 -18.75
C ILE A 89 -14.37 16.25 -20.27
N THR A 90 -13.96 15.12 -20.84
CA THR A 90 -13.67 15.00 -22.29
C THR A 90 -14.90 14.79 -23.16
N MET A 91 -16.08 14.49 -22.59
CA MET A 91 -17.33 14.50 -23.36
C MET A 91 -17.77 15.95 -23.55
N PRO A 92 -17.80 16.48 -24.78
CA PRO A 92 -18.42 17.76 -25.05
C PRO A 92 -19.89 17.65 -24.61
N LYS A 93 -20.39 18.66 -23.88
CA LYS A 93 -21.84 18.85 -23.78
C LYS A 93 -22.32 19.24 -25.18
N GLU A 94 -22.93 18.30 -25.90
CA GLU A 94 -23.85 18.62 -26.99
C GLU A 94 -25.13 19.24 -26.42
#